data_AF-A0A1F7GV71-F1
#
_entry.id   AF-A0A1F7GV71-F1
#
_cell.length_a   1.000
_cell.length_b   1.000
_cell.length_c   1.000
_cell.angle_alpha   90.00
_cell.angle_beta   90.00
_cell.angle_gamma   90.00
#
_symmetry.space_group_name_H-M   'P 1'
#
loop_
_entity.id
_entity.type
_entity.pdbx_description
1 polymer ?
#
loop_
_entity_poly.entity_id
_entity_poly.type
_entity_poly.pdbx_seq_one_letter_code
_entity_poly.pdbx_strand_id
1 'polypeptide(L)'
;MKATSQNVLKYDAVFEEQEVGGYTVTVPVLPGCISEGDTFEEAKSNIAEAIQVYLESLLMEGEEIPDPDNATFVGPIEVIRPSITITSV
;
A
#
# COMPACT_ATOMS: atom_id res chain seq x y z
N MET A 1 -14.01 -4.19 -30.78
CA MET A 1 -14.62 -3.23 -29.84
C MET A 1 -14.32 -3.74 -28.43
N LYS A 2 -13.22 -3.29 -27.80
CA LYS A 2 -12.90 -3.72 -26.43
C LYS A 2 -13.85 -2.99 -25.49
N ALA A 3 -14.64 -3.74 -24.73
CA ALA A 3 -15.56 -3.21 -23.73
C ALA A 3 -14.75 -2.41 -22.71
N THR A 4 -15.01 -1.11 -22.61
CA THR A 4 -14.50 -0.30 -21.51
C THR A 4 -15.35 -0.63 -20.28
N SER A 5 -15.09 -1.77 -19.65
CA SER A 5 -15.58 -2.04 -18.30
C SER A 5 -14.91 -1.04 -17.38
N GLN A 6 -15.69 -0.12 -16.83
CA GLN A 6 -15.30 0.67 -15.66
C GLN A 6 -15.19 -0.31 -14.48
N ASN A 7 -14.05 -0.98 -14.36
CA ASN A 7 -13.76 -1.85 -13.22
C ASN A 7 -13.40 -0.96 -12.04
N VAL A 8 -14.23 -1.00 -11.00
CA VAL A 8 -13.90 -0.38 -9.71
C VAL A 8 -12.84 -1.26 -9.06
N LEU A 9 -11.56 -0.90 -9.25
CA LEU A 9 -10.44 -1.58 -8.63
C LEU A 9 -10.37 -1.17 -7.16
N LYS A 10 -10.37 -2.15 -6.26
CA LYS A 10 -10.26 -1.94 -4.81
C LYS A 10 -8.93 -2.47 -4.34
N TYR A 11 -8.06 -1.59 -3.87
CA TYR A 11 -6.76 -1.98 -3.33
C TYR A 11 -6.81 -1.93 -1.81
N ASP A 12 -6.26 -2.96 -1.16
CA ASP A 12 -6.04 -2.94 0.28
C ASP A 12 -4.83 -2.08 0.61
N ALA A 13 -5.00 -1.21 1.60
CA ALA A 13 -3.96 -0.33 2.09
C ALA A 13 -3.71 -0.61 3.58
N VAL A 14 -2.44 -0.66 3.96
CA VAL A 14 -1.99 -0.86 5.34
C VAL A 14 -1.62 0.51 5.90
N PHE A 15 -2.28 0.90 7.00
CA PHE A 15 -2.03 2.15 7.71
C PHE A 15 -1.22 1.87 8.97
N GLU A 16 -0.09 2.56 9.11
CA GLU A 16 0.79 2.49 10.28
C GLU A 16 0.83 3.87 10.94
N GLU A 17 0.53 3.91 12.24
CA GLU A 17 0.65 5.13 13.05
C GLU A 17 2.12 5.45 13.35
N GLN A 18 2.51 6.71 13.17
CA GLN A 18 3.89 7.16 13.41
C GLN A 18 4.07 7.72 14.83
N GLU A 19 5.27 7.56 15.42
CA GLU A 19 5.57 8.02 16.79
C GLU A 19 5.42 9.54 16.99
N VAL A 20 5.65 10.30 15.92
CA VAL A 20 5.55 11.78 15.90
C VAL A 20 4.15 12.29 15.55
N GLY A 21 3.18 11.38 15.38
CA GLY A 21 1.85 11.68 14.87
C GLY A 21 1.77 11.53 13.35
N GLY A 22 0.55 11.33 12.85
CA GLY A 22 0.29 11.02 11.45
C GLY A 22 0.20 9.53 11.15
N TYR A 23 -0.11 9.24 9.90
CA TYR A 23 -0.30 7.90 9.36
C TYR A 23 0.55 7.73 8.12
N THR A 24 1.34 6.67 8.08
CA THR A 24 1.95 6.17 6.85
C THR A 24 1.04 5.10 6.28
N VAL A 25 0.86 5.12 4.97
CA VAL A 25 0.00 4.18 4.27
C VAL A 25 0.74 3.56 3.10
N THR A 26 0.67 2.24 3.01
CA THR A 26 1.35 1.46 1.96
C THR A 26 0.36 0.50 1.32
N VAL A 27 0.46 0.32 0.00
CA VAL A 27 -0.36 -0.64 -0.75
C VAL A 27 0.50 -1.86 -1.08
N PRO A 28 0.30 -3.03 -0.42
CA PRO A 28 1.14 -4.21 -0.63
C PRO A 28 1.08 -4.74 -2.08
N VAL A 29 -0.06 -4.55 -2.75
CA VAL A 29 -0.28 -4.95 -4.15
C VAL A 29 0.59 -4.16 -5.12
N LEU A 30 0.91 -2.91 -4.78
CA LEU A 30 1.65 -1.98 -5.65
C LEU A 30 3.00 -1.68 -4.98
N PRO A 31 4.04 -2.50 -5.21
CA PRO A 31 5.33 -2.31 -4.57
C PRO A 31 5.88 -0.93 -4.90
N GLY A 32 6.13 -0.13 -3.86
CA GLY A 32 6.60 1.26 -3.98
C GLY A 32 5.51 2.32 -3.93
N CYS A 33 4.22 1.94 -3.90
CA CYS A 33 3.12 2.88 -3.66
C CYS A 33 2.96 3.09 -2.14
N ILE A 34 3.61 4.13 -1.65
CA ILE A 34 3.58 4.58 -0.26
C ILE A 34 3.18 6.05 -0.19
N SER A 35 2.43 6.41 0.84
CA SER A 35 2.06 7.79 1.11
C SER A 35 1.99 8.04 2.62
N GLU A 36 1.83 9.30 3.00
CA GLU A 36 1.71 9.72 4.39
C GLU A 36 0.71 10.88 4.52
N GLY A 37 0.20 11.09 5.72
CA GLY A 37 -0.65 12.23 6.04
C GLY A 37 -0.72 12.45 7.55
N ASP A 38 -1.01 13.68 7.97
CA ASP A 38 -1.15 14.03 9.38
C ASP A 38 -2.41 13.40 10.01
N THR A 39 -3.38 13.05 9.17
CA THR A 39 -4.63 12.39 9.57
C THR A 39 -4.92 11.16 8.71
N PHE A 40 -5.74 10.25 9.24
CA PHE A 40 -6.18 9.06 8.50
C PHE A 40 -6.89 9.41 7.18
N GLU A 41 -7.74 10.44 7.19
CA GLU A 41 -8.46 10.87 5.97
C GLU A 41 -7.51 11.44 4.92
N GLU A 42 -6.50 12.21 5.35
CA GLU A 42 -5.48 12.76 4.47
C GLU A 42 -4.60 11.65 3.87
N ALA A 43 -4.07 10.75 4.71
CA ALA A 43 -3.29 9.61 4.24
C ALA A 43 -4.10 8.77 3.23
N LYS A 44 -5.39 8.56 3.50
CA LYS A 44 -6.30 7.85 2.59
C LYS A 44 -6.53 8.59 1.28
N SER A 45 -6.64 9.92 1.29
CA SER A 45 -6.74 10.70 0.07
C SER A 45 -5.45 10.63 -0.74
N ASN A 46 -4.31 10.81 -0.08
CA ASN A 46 -3.00 10.84 -0.72
C ASN A 46 -2.65 9.49 -1.35
N ILE A 47 -2.96 8.36 -0.69
CA ILE A 47 -2.72 7.04 -1.28
C ILE A 47 -3.64 6.77 -2.47
N ALA A 48 -4.88 7.28 -2.47
CA ALA A 48 -5.79 7.12 -3.60
C ALA A 48 -5.25 7.82 -4.86
N GLU A 49 -4.69 9.02 -4.69
CA GLU A 49 -4.01 9.74 -5.77
C GLU A 49 -2.74 9.01 -6.21
N ALA A 50 -1.93 8.51 -5.26
CA ALA A 50 -0.72 7.76 -5.56
C ALA A 50 -1.01 6.48 -6.39
N ILE A 51 -2.08 5.76 -6.04
CA ILE A 51 -2.55 4.59 -6.81
C ILE A 51 -2.92 5.01 -8.24
N GLN A 52 -3.65 6.12 -8.41
CA GLN A 52 -4.06 6.59 -9.73
C GLN A 52 -2.85 6.93 -10.60
N VAL A 53 -1.87 7.65 -10.06
CA VAL A 53 -0.61 7.99 -10.76
C VAL A 53 0.20 6.73 -11.10
N TYR A 54 0.20 5.74 -10.20
CA TYR A 54 0.88 4.46 -10.45
C TYR A 54 0.24 3.71 -11.63
N LEU A 55 -1.09 3.64 -11.68
CA LEU A 55 -1.81 3.03 -12.80
C LEU A 55 -1.57 3.78 -14.12
N GLU A 56 -1.54 5.11 -14.09
CA GLU A 56 -1.20 5.92 -15.26
C GLU A 56 0.22 5.65 -15.75
N SER A 57 1.18 5.49 -14.83
CA SER A 57 2.56 5.13 -15.14
C SER A 57 2.65 3.75 -15.81
N LEU A 58 2.00 2.73 -15.25
CA LEU A 58 1.94 1.39 -15.86
C LEU A 58 1.34 1.42 -17.27
N LEU A 59 0.28 2.20 -17.47
CA LEU A 59 -0.34 2.37 -18.78
C LEU A 59 0.59 3.05 -19.79
N MET A 60 1.41 4.01 -19.36
CA MET A 60 2.41 4.66 -20.21
C MET A 60 3.57 3.73 -20.55
N GLU A 61 3.99 2.88 -19.61
CA GLU A 61 5.06 1.89 -19.80
C GLU A 61 4.58 0.67 -20.59
N GLY A 62 3.26 0.49 -20.73
CA GLY A 62 2.66 -0.65 -21.42
C GLY A 62 2.69 -1.93 -20.58
N GLU A 63 2.84 -1.80 -19.26
CA GLU A 63 2.77 -2.92 -18.32
C GLU A 63 1.32 -3.29 -18.00
N GLU A 64 1.11 -4.53 -17.58
CA GLU A 64 -0.22 -5.01 -17.20
C GLU A 64 -0.58 -4.51 -15.79
N ILE A 65 -1.79 -3.97 -15.65
CA ILE A 65 -2.30 -3.53 -14.34
C ILE A 65 -2.48 -4.77 -13.46
N PRO A 66 -1.85 -4.84 -12.27
CA PRO A 66 -2.04 -5.96 -11.38
C PRO A 66 -3.48 -5.99 -10.87
N ASP A 67 -4.13 -7.16 -11.02
CA ASP A 67 -5.50 -7.39 -10.57
C ASP A 67 -5.56 -7.37 -9.03
N PRO A 68 -6.40 -6.50 -8.42
CA PRO A 68 -6.52 -6.39 -6.97
C PRO A 68 -7.00 -7.69 -6.31
N ASP A 69 -7.86 -8.45 -6.98
CA ASP A 69 -8.43 -9.69 -6.44
C ASP A 69 -7.43 -10.86 -6.39
N ASN A 70 -6.32 -10.78 -7.13
CA ASN A 70 -5.41 -11.91 -7.33
C ASN A 70 -4.04 -11.72 -6.65
N ALA A 71 -3.78 -10.57 -6.04
CA ALA A 71 -2.42 -10.14 -5.71
C ALA A 71 -2.04 -10.12 -4.23
N THR A 72 -2.95 -10.27 -3.26
CA THR A 72 -2.53 -10.17 -1.84
C THR A 72 -3.34 -11.04 -0.88
N PHE A 73 -2.72 -12.15 -0.45
CA PHE A 73 -3.07 -12.80 0.81
C PHE A 73 -2.19 -12.20 1.91
N VAL A 74 -2.69 -11.22 2.67
CA VAL A 74 -2.02 -10.75 3.90
C VAL A 74 -2.22 -11.82 4.97
N GLY A 75 -1.35 -12.82 4.98
CA GLY A 75 -1.33 -13.86 6.01
C GLY A 75 -0.48 -13.43 7.21
N PRO A 76 -0.91 -13.70 8.46
CA PRO A 76 -0.04 -13.50 9.61
C PRO A 76 1.17 -14.43 9.50
N ILE A 77 2.37 -13.87 9.49
CA ILE A 77 3.62 -14.63 9.59
C ILE A 77 4.08 -14.56 11.05
N GLU A 78 4.09 -15.70 11.72
CA GLU A 78 4.61 -15.80 13.08
C GLU A 78 6.15 -15.77 13.04
N VAL A 79 6.73 -14.68 13.51
CA VAL A 79 8.18 -14.55 13.71
C VAL A 79 8.51 -14.55 15.20
N ILE A 80 9.54 -15.33 15.58
CA ILE A 80 10.03 -15.38 16.96
C ILE A 80 10.81 -14.10 17.23
N ARG A 81 10.31 -13.25 18.15
CA ARG A 81 11.01 -12.04 18.59
C ARG A 81 12.39 -12.39 19.16
N PRO A 82 13.50 -11.91 18.56
CA PRO A 82 14.81 -12.05 19.18
C PRO A 82 14.87 -11.20 20.45
N SER A 83 15.13 -11.84 21.58
CA SER A 83 15.30 -11.19 22.89
C SER A 83 16.78 -10.87 23.08
N ILE A 84 17.19 -9.65 22.72
CA ILE A 84 18.56 -9.18 23.00
C ILE A 84 18.56 -8.63 24.43
N THR A 85 19.03 -9.41 25.39
CA THR A 85 19.32 -8.93 26.73
C THR A 85 20.60 -8.10 26.65
N ILE A 86 20.47 -6.77 26.68
CA ILE A 86 21.62 -5.87 26.77
C ILE A 86 22.12 -5.95 28.22
N THR A 87 23.12 -6.79 28.47
CA THR A 87 23.89 -6.73 29.73
C THR A 87 24.73 -5.47 29.69
N SER A 88 24.25 -4.40 30.31
CA SER A 88 25.07 -3.22 30.60
C SER A 88 26.24 -3.63 31.49
N VAL A 89 27.46 -3.37 31.00
CA VAL A 89 28.72 -3.38 31.77
C VAL A 89 29.01 -2.01 32.32
#